data_AF-A0A0G4GWU7-F1
#
_entry.id   AF-A0A0G4GWU7-F1
#
_cell.length_a   1.000
_cell.length_b   1.000
_cell.length_c   1.000
_cell.angle_alpha   90.00
_cell.angle_beta   90.00
_cell.angle_gamma   90.00
#
_symmetry.space_group_name_H-M   'P 1'
#
loop_
_entity.id
_entity.type
_entity.pdbx_description
1 polymer ?
#
loop_
_entity_poly.entity_id
_entity_poly.type
_entity_poly.pdbx_seq_one_letter_code
_entity_poly.pdbx_strand_id
1 'polypeptide(L)'
;MRNLFVRILAEADVPSNMEVPLHSLGITPSDDNPNSQRMDIYCVIDGSDYLLDVTIAHPCRPDDSPIPFHRTVNRRSARGKMAQLAEKDKIDKYGPTAQAAGFRFVPLAAETFGRWGEKTMDFLKMLAKRKHRPTSIPTEEDTAFRESIINHWSQLLSVELMKHNAFQVASRAQRAAAARGPRRASAFPEDFVSRGPYRPHTRPAPGCEVAGWIWIL
;
A
#
# COMPACT_ATOMS: atom_id res chain seq x y z
N MET A 1 0.85 -5.62 -0.12
CA MET A 1 1.89 -5.33 -1.14
C MET A 1 3.17 -6.14 -0.96
N ARG A 2 4.04 -5.85 0.03
CA ARG A 2 5.32 -6.57 0.24
C ARG A 2 5.17 -8.09 0.29
N ASN A 3 4.21 -8.57 1.09
CA ASN A 3 3.87 -9.99 1.20
C ASN A 3 3.51 -10.66 -0.14
N LEU A 4 2.88 -9.93 -1.06
CA LEU A 4 2.53 -10.50 -2.37
C LEU A 4 3.78 -10.65 -3.26
N PHE A 5 4.69 -9.68 -3.24
CA PHE A 5 5.96 -9.83 -3.95
C PHE A 5 6.77 -11.02 -3.43
N VAL A 6 6.77 -11.27 -2.12
CA VAL A 6 7.37 -12.50 -1.56
C VAL A 6 6.69 -13.77 -2.05
N ARG A 7 5.36 -13.77 -2.18
CA ARG A 7 4.65 -14.91 -2.78
C ARG A 7 5.01 -15.11 -4.24
N ILE A 8 5.14 -14.05 -5.03
CA ILE A 8 5.58 -14.12 -6.44
C ILE A 8 7.02 -14.63 -6.52
N LEU A 9 7.91 -14.18 -5.63
CA LEU A 9 9.28 -14.67 -5.55
C LEU A 9 9.33 -16.16 -5.19
N ALA A 10 8.56 -16.58 -4.18
CA ALA A 10 8.44 -17.98 -3.80
C ALA A 10 7.83 -18.81 -4.93
N GLU A 11 6.81 -18.28 -5.61
CA GLU A 11 6.26 -18.90 -6.81
C GLU A 11 7.36 -19.05 -7.83
N ALA A 12 8.20 -18.05 -8.10
CA ALA A 12 9.37 -18.12 -8.99
C ALA A 12 10.58 -18.93 -8.45
N ASP A 13 10.41 -19.72 -7.38
CA ASP A 13 11.45 -20.54 -6.75
C ASP A 13 12.63 -19.69 -6.21
N VAL A 14 12.33 -18.47 -5.76
CA VAL A 14 13.31 -17.52 -5.21
C VAL A 14 13.14 -17.36 -3.71
N PRO A 15 14.13 -17.77 -2.89
CA PRO A 15 14.10 -17.49 -1.46
C PRO A 15 14.24 -15.98 -1.24
N SER A 16 13.43 -15.44 -0.32
CA SER A 16 13.45 -14.02 0.01
C SER A 16 13.21 -13.76 1.49
N ASN A 17 13.81 -12.68 1.99
CA ASN A 17 13.67 -12.20 3.35
C ASN A 17 12.99 -10.83 3.32
N MET A 18 12.05 -10.61 4.22
CA MET A 18 11.36 -9.32 4.32
C MET A 18 11.99 -8.42 5.37
N GLU A 19 11.91 -7.13 5.10
CA GLU A 19 12.15 -6.07 6.07
C GLU A 19 13.56 -6.13 6.70
N VAL A 20 14.55 -6.34 5.84
CA VAL A 20 15.95 -6.56 6.21
C VAL A 20 16.63 -5.24 6.54
N PRO A 21 17.25 -5.10 7.72
CA PRO A 21 18.03 -3.91 8.05
C PRO A 21 19.26 -3.76 7.14
N LEU A 22 19.46 -2.57 6.56
CA LEU A 22 20.59 -2.30 5.67
C LEU A 22 21.94 -2.50 6.35
N HIS A 23 22.05 -2.15 7.64
CA HIS A 23 23.28 -2.37 8.40
C HIS A 23 23.68 -3.85 8.51
N SER A 24 22.71 -4.77 8.58
CA SER A 24 23.00 -6.22 8.60
C SER A 24 23.54 -6.75 7.27
N LEU A 25 23.38 -5.97 6.20
CA LEU A 25 23.90 -6.24 4.86
C LEU A 25 25.20 -5.46 4.57
N GLY A 26 25.77 -4.79 5.58
CA GLY A 26 26.97 -3.95 5.42
C GLY A 26 26.72 -2.64 4.68
N ILE A 27 25.46 -2.22 4.53
CA ILE A 27 25.07 -0.97 3.88
C ILE A 27 24.81 0.09 4.94
N THR A 28 25.55 1.21 4.87
CA THR A 28 25.27 2.40 5.67
C THR A 28 24.34 3.33 4.88
N PRO A 29 23.07 3.50 5.30
CA PRO A 29 22.14 4.40 4.64
C PRO A 29 22.60 5.87 4.76
N SER A 30 22.18 6.67 3.79
CA SER A 30 22.59 8.08 3.65
C SER A 30 21.90 9.05 4.60
N ASP A 31 20.81 8.63 5.26
CA ASP A 31 20.05 9.45 6.20
C ASP A 31 19.69 8.65 7.48
N ASP A 32 19.44 9.36 8.59
CA ASP A 32 19.06 8.76 9.88
C ASP A 32 17.56 8.42 9.99
N ASN A 33 16.79 8.52 8.89
CA ASN A 33 15.36 8.24 8.94
C ASN A 33 15.18 6.73 9.18
N PRO A 34 14.46 6.30 10.24
CA PRO A 34 14.29 4.90 10.57
C PRO A 34 13.63 4.09 9.45
N ASN A 35 12.79 4.73 8.62
CA ASN A 35 12.17 4.08 7.45
C ASN A 35 13.14 3.87 6.27
N SER A 36 14.30 4.55 6.27
CA SER A 36 15.35 4.35 5.27
C SER A 36 16.39 3.32 5.69
N GLN A 37 16.32 2.83 6.93
CA GLN A 37 17.29 1.88 7.50
C GLN A 37 17.02 0.43 7.11
N ARG A 38 15.89 0.16 6.44
CA ARG A 38 15.40 -1.19 6.16
C ARG A 38 14.98 -1.29 4.70
N MET A 39 15.38 -2.38 4.07
CA MET A 39 14.92 -2.75 2.74
C MET A 39 13.65 -3.59 2.86
N ASP A 40 12.69 -3.38 1.97
CA ASP A 40 11.43 -4.10 2.02
C ASP A 40 11.62 -5.60 1.78
N ILE A 41 12.45 -5.98 0.81
CA ILE A 41 12.72 -7.36 0.45
C ILE A 41 14.19 -7.51 0.04
N TYR A 42 14.81 -8.59 0.49
CA TYR A 42 16.11 -9.07 0.05
C TYR A 42 15.95 -10.47 -0.57
N CYS A 43 16.57 -10.73 -1.71
CA CYS A 43 16.58 -12.06 -2.31
C CYS A 43 17.86 -12.32 -3.10
N VAL A 44 18.15 -13.60 -3.32
CA VAL A 44 19.30 -14.03 -4.13
C VAL A 44 18.77 -14.70 -5.39
N ILE A 45 19.17 -14.17 -6.55
CA ILE A 45 18.73 -14.65 -7.87
C ILE A 45 19.98 -14.94 -8.69
N ASP A 46 20.15 -16.22 -9.07
CA ASP A 46 21.26 -16.71 -9.88
C ASP A 46 22.64 -16.28 -9.31
N GLY A 47 22.78 -16.36 -7.98
CA GLY A 47 24.00 -15.98 -7.26
C GLY A 47 24.25 -14.47 -7.12
N SER A 48 23.33 -13.63 -7.58
CA SER A 48 23.38 -12.18 -7.38
C SER A 48 22.41 -11.74 -6.27
N ASP A 49 22.87 -10.85 -5.40
CA ASP A 49 22.08 -10.30 -4.31
C ASP A 49 21.22 -9.11 -4.77
N TYR A 50 19.93 -9.15 -4.47
CA TYR A 50 18.95 -8.13 -4.85
C TYR A 50 18.32 -7.46 -3.64
N LEU A 51 18.15 -6.15 -3.76
CA LEU A 51 17.42 -5.30 -2.81
C LEU A 51 16.21 -4.71 -3.51
N LEU A 52 15.02 -5.02 -3.01
CA LEU A 52 13.76 -4.58 -3.60
C LEU A 52 13.05 -3.66 -2.61
N ASP A 53 12.62 -2.49 -3.10
CA ASP A 53 11.84 -1.51 -2.33
C ASP A 53 10.48 -1.31 -3.00
N VAL A 54 9.40 -1.53 -2.26
CA VAL A 54 8.03 -1.43 -2.79
C VAL A 54 7.49 -0.05 -2.53
N THR A 55 7.14 0.68 -3.59
CA THR A 55 6.63 2.04 -3.49
C THR A 55 5.33 2.22 -4.28
N ILE A 56 4.35 2.90 -3.67
CA ILE A 56 3.11 3.30 -4.35
C ILE A 56 3.08 4.81 -4.49
N ALA A 57 3.14 5.27 -5.74
CA ALA A 57 3.01 6.67 -6.09
C ALA A 57 1.54 7.03 -6.33
N HIS A 58 1.11 8.18 -5.83
CA HIS A 58 -0.26 8.67 -6.07
C HIS A 58 -0.26 9.70 -7.20
N PRO A 59 -0.97 9.47 -8.32
CA PRO A 59 -0.98 10.37 -9.47
C PRO A 59 -1.62 11.73 -9.19
N CYS A 60 -2.42 11.83 -8.13
CA CYS A 60 -3.04 13.08 -7.68
C CYS A 60 -2.27 13.76 -6.54
N ARG A 61 -0.96 13.50 -6.39
CA ARG A 61 -0.16 14.24 -5.41
C ARG A 61 -0.27 15.75 -5.72
N PRO A 62 -0.71 16.57 -4.75
CA PRO A 62 -0.62 18.01 -4.91
C PRO A 62 0.85 18.39 -5.05
N ASP A 63 1.15 19.37 -5.90
CA ASP A 63 2.49 19.94 -6.01
C ASP A 63 2.97 20.43 -4.63
N ASP A 64 4.29 20.40 -4.38
CA ASP A 64 4.93 20.87 -3.14
C ASP A 64 4.91 22.41 -3.05
N SER A 65 4.06 23.07 -3.84
CA SER A 65 3.88 24.51 -3.83
C SER A 65 3.44 24.99 -2.44
N PRO A 66 4.16 25.96 -1.85
CA PRO A 66 3.78 26.54 -0.55
C PRO A 66 2.50 27.40 -0.63
N ILE A 67 1.94 27.60 -1.82
CA ILE A 67 0.76 28.43 -2.05
C ILE A 67 -0.51 27.56 -1.94
N PRO A 68 -1.39 27.78 -0.93
CA PRO A 68 -2.56 26.92 -0.66
C PRO A 68 -3.52 26.76 -1.84
N PHE A 69 -3.62 27.80 -2.69
CA PHE A 69 -4.52 27.87 -3.84
C PHE A 69 -3.91 27.28 -5.13
N HIS A 70 -2.62 26.96 -5.13
CA HIS A 70 -1.90 26.40 -6.28
C HIS A 70 -1.70 24.88 -6.18
N ARG A 71 -2.43 24.21 -5.26
CA ARG A 71 -2.66 22.75 -5.32
C ARG A 71 -3.56 22.40 -6.51
N THR A 72 -3.11 22.75 -7.71
CA THR A 72 -3.66 22.22 -8.93
C THR A 72 -3.32 20.74 -8.91
N VAL A 73 -4.28 19.91 -8.48
CA VAL A 73 -4.18 18.46 -8.61
C VAL A 73 -3.78 18.23 -10.07
N ASN A 74 -2.57 17.73 -10.30
CA ASN A 74 -1.99 17.67 -11.63
C ASN A 74 -2.65 16.52 -12.41
N ARG A 75 -3.96 16.65 -12.66
CA ARG A 75 -4.84 15.69 -13.34
C ARG A 75 -4.39 15.42 -14.78
N ARG A 76 -3.45 16.23 -15.30
CA ARG A 76 -2.95 16.19 -16.68
C ARG A 76 -1.54 15.63 -16.82
N SER A 77 -0.82 15.37 -15.72
CA SER A 77 0.48 14.70 -15.81
C SER A 77 0.26 13.22 -16.09
N ALA A 78 0.59 12.82 -17.32
CA ALA A 78 0.28 11.53 -17.94
C ALA A 78 0.33 10.33 -16.98
N ARG A 79 -0.73 9.52 -16.99
CA ARG A 79 -0.76 8.15 -16.40
C ARG A 79 0.62 7.49 -16.58
N GLY A 80 1.29 7.09 -15.52
CA GLY A 80 2.59 6.40 -15.54
C GLY A 80 3.80 7.23 -15.16
N LYS A 81 3.73 8.57 -15.20
CA LYS A 81 4.86 9.43 -14.86
C LYS A 81 5.24 9.36 -13.38
N MET A 82 4.29 9.08 -12.50
CA MET A 82 4.56 9.09 -11.06
C MET A 82 5.23 7.80 -10.60
N ALA A 83 4.92 6.67 -11.23
CA ALA A 83 5.69 5.45 -11.00
C ALA A 83 7.14 5.62 -11.46
N GLN A 84 7.37 6.18 -12.66
CA GLN A 84 8.72 6.45 -13.18
C GLN A 84 9.52 7.40 -12.26
N LEU A 85 8.89 8.48 -11.79
CA LEU A 85 9.54 9.40 -10.87
C LEU A 85 9.88 8.69 -9.55
N ALA A 86 8.95 7.89 -9.00
CA ALA A 86 9.20 7.14 -7.77
C ALA A 86 10.30 6.09 -7.93
N GLU A 87 10.43 5.44 -9.10
CA GLU A 87 11.55 4.54 -9.40
C GLU A 87 12.86 5.32 -9.40
N LYS A 88 12.90 6.46 -10.10
CA LYS A 88 14.09 7.31 -10.16
C LYS A 88 14.51 7.79 -8.77
N ASP A 89 13.59 8.33 -7.98
CA ASP A 89 13.87 8.83 -6.63
C ASP A 89 14.49 7.72 -5.74
N LYS A 90 14.00 6.49 -5.88
CA LYS A 90 14.52 5.34 -5.14
C LYS A 90 15.88 4.88 -5.65
N ILE A 91 16.09 4.88 -6.97
CA ILE A 91 17.39 4.57 -7.58
C ILE A 91 18.43 5.61 -7.16
N ASP A 92 18.10 6.89 -7.22
CA ASP A 92 19.01 7.97 -6.83
C ASP A 92 19.35 7.87 -5.33
N LYS A 93 18.40 7.44 -4.50
CA LYS A 93 18.59 7.27 -3.05
C LYS A 93 19.44 6.04 -2.67
N TYR A 94 19.15 4.87 -3.24
CA TYR A 94 19.74 3.59 -2.78
C TYR A 94 20.67 2.94 -3.79
N GLY A 95 20.54 3.27 -5.08
CA GLY A 95 21.29 2.65 -6.17
C GLY A 95 22.81 2.72 -6.00
N PRO A 96 23.40 3.91 -5.77
CA PRO A 96 24.84 4.05 -5.61
C PRO A 96 25.40 3.22 -4.44
N THR A 97 24.76 3.29 -3.27
CA THR A 97 25.23 2.58 -2.07
C THR A 97 25.03 1.06 -2.20
N ALA A 98 23.90 0.62 -2.77
CA ALA A 98 23.65 -0.79 -3.04
C ALA A 98 24.69 -1.36 -4.02
N GLN A 99 24.94 -0.65 -5.11
CA GLN A 99 25.92 -1.07 -6.11
C GLN A 99 27.35 -1.12 -5.55
N ALA A 100 27.74 -0.12 -4.75
CA ALA A 100 29.04 -0.09 -4.08
C ALA A 100 29.24 -1.28 -3.13
N ALA A 101 28.17 -1.75 -2.49
CA ALA A 101 28.18 -2.93 -1.63
C ALA A 101 27.94 -4.25 -2.38
N GLY A 102 27.87 -4.24 -3.72
CA GLY A 102 27.73 -5.45 -4.54
C GLY A 102 26.29 -5.90 -4.80
N PHE A 103 25.29 -5.16 -4.35
CA PHE A 103 23.88 -5.50 -4.52
C PHE A 103 23.27 -4.88 -5.79
N ARG A 104 22.26 -5.56 -6.34
CA ARG A 104 21.39 -5.05 -7.41
C ARG A 104 20.12 -4.46 -6.81
N PHE A 105 19.97 -3.15 -6.90
CA PHE A 105 18.76 -2.47 -6.43
C PHE A 105 17.67 -2.44 -7.51
N VAL A 106 16.43 -2.78 -7.13
CA VAL A 106 15.25 -2.72 -8.01
C VAL A 106 14.11 -2.01 -7.29
N PRO A 107 13.68 -0.82 -7.76
CA PRO A 107 12.47 -0.20 -7.24
C PRO A 107 11.24 -0.91 -7.81
N LEU A 108 10.36 -1.39 -6.93
CA LEU A 108 9.08 -1.98 -7.28
C LEU A 108 7.98 -0.93 -7.14
N ALA A 109 7.87 -0.06 -8.13
CA ALA A 109 6.92 1.05 -8.14
C ALA A 109 5.58 0.70 -8.81
N ALA A 110 4.51 1.26 -8.25
CA ALA A 110 3.17 1.25 -8.82
C ALA A 110 2.49 2.60 -8.64
N GLU A 111 1.66 3.00 -9.60
CA GLU A 111 0.69 4.08 -9.39
C GLU A 111 -0.56 3.53 -8.72
N THR A 112 -1.20 4.35 -7.86
CA THR A 112 -2.47 3.98 -7.21
C THR A 112 -3.53 3.47 -8.19
N PHE A 113 -3.57 3.97 -9.43
CA PHE A 113 -4.54 3.53 -10.45
C PHE A 113 -4.12 2.27 -11.24
N GLY A 114 -3.07 1.56 -10.81
CA GLY A 114 -2.72 0.24 -11.34
C GLY A 114 -1.62 0.22 -12.40
N ARG A 115 -1.02 1.36 -12.73
CA ARG A 115 0.11 1.38 -13.67
C ARG A 115 1.41 1.02 -12.94
N TRP A 116 2.04 -0.06 -13.36
CA TRP A 116 3.35 -0.47 -12.86
C TRP A 116 4.47 0.36 -13.48
N GLY A 117 5.52 0.59 -12.70
CA GLY A 117 6.77 1.15 -13.18
C GLY A 117 7.50 0.19 -14.12
N GLU A 118 8.41 0.73 -14.93
CA GLU A 118 9.11 -0.04 -15.95
C GLU A 118 10.06 -1.07 -15.33
N LYS A 119 10.76 -0.68 -14.24
CA LYS A 119 11.66 -1.58 -13.51
C LYS A 119 10.90 -2.71 -12.84
N THR A 120 9.70 -2.45 -12.33
CA THR A 120 8.82 -3.51 -11.83
C THR A 120 8.48 -4.52 -12.92
N MET A 121 8.08 -4.06 -14.11
CA MET A 121 7.69 -4.95 -15.21
C MET A 121 8.88 -5.73 -15.77
N ASP A 122 10.05 -5.12 -15.88
CA ASP A 122 11.27 -5.79 -16.30
C ASP A 122 11.70 -6.87 -15.30
N PHE A 123 11.56 -6.58 -14.00
CA PHE A 123 11.81 -7.56 -12.94
C PHE A 123 10.87 -8.76 -13.04
N LEU A 124 9.57 -8.53 -13.25
CA LEU A 124 8.60 -9.62 -13.44
C LEU A 124 8.91 -10.45 -14.70
N LYS A 125 9.29 -9.82 -15.82
CA LYS A 125 9.71 -10.54 -17.03
C LYS A 125 10.96 -11.37 -16.78
N MET A 126 11.93 -10.84 -16.04
CA MET A 126 13.13 -11.58 -15.66
C MET A 126 12.79 -12.81 -14.82
N LEU A 127 11.93 -12.67 -13.80
CA LEU A 127 11.45 -13.81 -13.01
C LEU A 127 10.67 -14.81 -13.86
N ALA A 128 9.81 -14.33 -14.75
CA ALA A 128 9.00 -15.19 -15.61
C ALA A 128 9.88 -16.05 -16.52
N LYS A 129 11.02 -15.54 -17.03
CA LYS A 129 12.00 -16.31 -17.82
C LYS A 129 12.68 -17.44 -17.04
N ARG A 130 12.84 -17.28 -15.73
CA ARG A 130 13.51 -18.27 -14.86
C ARG A 130 12.62 -19.48 -14.58
N LYS A 131 11.31 -19.34 -14.69
CA LYS A 131 10.39 -20.46 -14.48
C LYS A 131 10.68 -21.60 -15.43
N HIS A 132 10.74 -22.83 -14.92
CA HIS A 132 10.86 -23.97 -15.80
C HIS A 132 9.57 -24.10 -16.64
N ARG A 133 9.70 -24.12 -17.96
CA ARG A 133 8.55 -24.39 -18.84
C ARG A 133 8.15 -25.86 -18.66
N PRO A 134 6.90 -26.18 -18.32
CA PRO A 134 6.46 -27.57 -18.27
C PRO A 134 6.72 -28.28 -19.60
N THR A 135 7.17 -29.54 -19.55
CA THR A 135 7.46 -30.36 -20.74
C THR A 135 6.21 -30.59 -21.60
N SER A 136 5.02 -30.45 -21.02
CA SER A 136 3.72 -30.55 -21.69
C SER A 136 3.40 -29.38 -22.62
N ILE A 137 4.08 -28.24 -22.49
CA ILE A 137 3.89 -27.07 -23.35
C ILE A 137 4.82 -27.20 -24.56
N PRO A 138 4.35 -27.04 -25.81
CA PRO A 138 5.23 -26.99 -26.98
C PRO A 138 6.22 -25.82 -26.88
N THR A 139 7.43 -25.96 -27.45
CA THR A 139 8.43 -24.88 -27.45
C THR A 139 7.92 -23.63 -28.18
N GLU A 140 7.08 -23.81 -29.20
CA GLU A 140 6.43 -22.73 -29.96
C GLU A 140 5.52 -21.85 -29.09
N GLU A 141 5.03 -22.40 -27.97
CA GLU A 141 4.15 -21.71 -27.02
C GLU A 141 4.90 -21.12 -25.82
N ASP A 142 6.24 -21.17 -25.77
CA ASP A 142 7.01 -20.65 -24.62
C ASP A 142 6.69 -19.16 -24.38
N THR A 143 6.61 -18.34 -25.43
CA THR A 143 6.24 -16.93 -25.30
C THR A 143 4.87 -16.74 -24.65
N ALA A 144 3.86 -17.48 -25.11
CA ALA A 144 2.51 -17.41 -24.56
C ALA A 144 2.48 -17.89 -23.10
N PHE A 145 3.27 -18.90 -22.76
CA PHE A 145 3.46 -19.35 -21.39
C PHE A 145 4.08 -18.27 -20.50
N ARG A 146 5.16 -17.60 -20.92
CA ARG A 146 5.77 -16.49 -20.17
C ARG A 146 4.79 -15.32 -19.99
N GLU A 147 4.06 -14.99 -21.03
CA GLU A 147 3.01 -13.96 -20.98
C GLU A 147 1.90 -14.34 -20.00
N SER A 148 1.49 -15.62 -19.95
CA SER A 148 0.50 -16.11 -18.99
C SER A 148 0.95 -15.93 -17.53
N ILE A 149 2.23 -16.19 -17.24
CA ILE A 149 2.81 -16.00 -15.90
C ILE A 149 2.79 -14.52 -15.54
N ILE A 150 3.25 -13.65 -16.45
CA ILE A 150 3.27 -12.20 -16.22
C ILE A 150 1.84 -11.68 -16.03
N ASN A 151 0.88 -12.16 -16.80
CA ASN A 151 -0.53 -11.79 -16.67
C ASN A 151 -1.10 -12.24 -15.32
N HIS A 152 -0.81 -13.47 -14.91
CA HIS A 152 -1.21 -14.01 -13.61
C HIS A 152 -0.68 -13.14 -12.47
N TRP A 153 0.62 -12.87 -12.44
CA TRP A 153 1.24 -12.03 -11.41
C TRP A 153 0.72 -10.59 -11.46
N SER A 154 0.52 -10.02 -12.66
CA SER A 154 -0.03 -8.68 -12.84
C SER A 154 -1.46 -8.57 -12.29
N GLN A 155 -2.29 -9.60 -12.46
CA GLN A 155 -3.64 -9.66 -11.88
C GLN A 155 -3.60 -9.73 -10.36
N LEU A 156 -2.77 -10.60 -9.78
CA LEU A 156 -2.59 -10.70 -8.34
C LEU A 156 -2.16 -9.35 -7.75
N LEU A 157 -1.16 -8.72 -8.36
CA LEU A 157 -0.63 -7.43 -7.96
C LEU A 157 -1.70 -6.32 -8.04
N SER A 158 -2.52 -6.33 -9.09
CA SER A 158 -3.63 -5.38 -9.25
C SER A 158 -4.68 -5.52 -8.15
N VAL A 159 -5.06 -6.75 -7.81
CA VAL A 159 -6.02 -7.03 -6.72
C VAL A 159 -5.47 -6.56 -5.37
N GLU A 160 -4.21 -6.88 -5.09
CA GLU A 160 -3.56 -6.48 -3.84
C GLU A 160 -3.39 -4.96 -3.74
N LEU A 161 -3.10 -4.28 -4.85
CA LEU A 161 -3.06 -2.83 -4.91
C LEU A 161 -4.43 -2.22 -4.63
N MET A 162 -5.51 -2.77 -5.19
CA MET A 162 -6.88 -2.31 -4.89
C MET A 162 -7.23 -2.47 -3.40
N LYS A 163 -6.87 -3.61 -2.79
CA LYS A 163 -7.05 -3.83 -1.34
C LYS A 163 -6.26 -2.80 -0.53
N HIS A 164 -5.00 -2.57 -0.89
CA HIS A 164 -4.16 -1.57 -0.24
C HIS A 164 -4.78 -0.17 -0.34
N ASN A 165 -5.24 0.23 -1.53
CA ASN A 165 -5.88 1.52 -1.75
C ASN A 165 -7.15 1.67 -0.92
N ALA A 166 -8.02 0.65 -0.90
CA ALA A 166 -9.25 0.65 -0.12
C ALA A 166 -8.95 0.80 1.38
N PHE A 167 -7.97 0.06 1.89
CA PHE A 167 -7.50 0.17 3.27
C PHE A 167 -7.02 1.60 3.59
N GLN A 168 -6.22 2.19 2.72
CA GLN A 168 -5.69 3.55 2.92
C GLN A 168 -6.81 4.60 2.94
N VAL A 169 -7.82 4.46 2.08
CA VAL A 169 -8.99 5.35 2.06
C VAL A 169 -9.82 5.18 3.34
N ALA A 170 -10.12 3.94 3.73
CA ALA A 170 -10.88 3.65 4.94
C ALA A 170 -10.18 4.18 6.20
N SER A 171 -8.88 3.91 6.35
CA SER A 171 -8.06 4.41 7.46
C SER A 171 -8.05 5.93 7.55
N ARG A 172 -7.96 6.63 6.40
CA ARG A 172 -8.04 8.10 6.35
C ARG A 172 -9.43 8.60 6.74
N ALA A 173 -10.49 7.97 6.26
CA ALA A 173 -11.86 8.32 6.62
C ALA A 173 -12.11 8.14 8.13
N GLN A 174 -11.64 7.04 8.71
CA GLN A 174 -11.71 6.78 10.15
C GLN A 174 -10.95 7.84 10.96
N ARG A 175 -9.71 8.18 10.57
CA ARG A 175 -8.93 9.24 11.23
C ARG A 175 -9.60 10.61 11.11
N ALA A 176 -10.17 10.94 9.96
CA ALA A 176 -10.91 12.19 9.76
C ALA A 176 -12.19 12.24 10.59
N ALA A 177 -12.91 11.13 10.73
CA ALA A 177 -14.08 11.02 11.60
C ALA A 177 -13.68 11.15 13.08
N ALA A 178 -12.62 10.46 13.52
CA ALA A 178 -12.08 10.57 14.86
C ALA A 178 -11.61 11.99 15.20
N ALA A 179 -10.99 12.72 14.27
CA ALA A 179 -10.61 14.12 14.46
C ALA A 179 -11.83 15.07 14.52
N ARG A 180 -12.97 14.69 13.93
CA ARG A 180 -14.23 15.44 13.99
C ARG A 180 -15.06 15.12 15.25
N GLY A 181 -14.83 13.98 15.90
CA GLY A 181 -15.48 13.59 17.16
C GLY A 181 -15.29 14.61 18.30
N PRO A 182 -14.05 15.03 18.62
CA PRO A 182 -13.77 16.06 19.62
C PRO A 182 -14.40 17.41 19.28
N ARG A 183 -14.44 17.77 17.99
CA ARG A 183 -15.08 19.01 17.51
C ARG A 183 -16.59 19.02 17.65
N ARG A 184 -17.25 17.85 17.66
CA ARG A 184 -18.70 17.75 17.96
C ARG A 184 -18.97 17.78 19.45
N ALA A 185 -18.13 17.15 20.27
CA ALA A 185 -18.27 17.18 21.73
C ALA A 185 -18.05 18.59 22.31
N SER A 186 -17.19 19.41 21.70
CA SER A 186 -16.98 20.81 22.10
C SER A 186 -17.97 21.82 21.47
N ALA A 187 -18.84 21.37 20.56
CA ALA A 187 -19.78 22.24 19.83
C ALA A 187 -21.18 22.28 20.46
N PHE A 188 -21.42 21.51 21.51
CA PHE A 188 -22.62 21.58 22.32
C PHE A 188 -22.23 22.02 23.73
N PRO A 189 -22.70 23.18 24.23
CA PRO A 189 -22.73 23.44 25.66
C PRO A 189 -23.50 22.30 26.34
N GLU A 190 -23.01 21.81 27.47
CA GLU A 190 -23.64 20.70 28.24
C GLU A 190 -25.11 20.98 28.65
N ASP A 191 -25.59 22.21 28.46
CA ASP A 191 -26.96 22.62 28.81
C ASP A 191 -28.06 22.04 27.90
N PHE A 192 -27.72 21.39 26.78
CA PHE A 192 -28.72 20.87 25.84
C PHE A 192 -29.26 19.46 26.17
N VAL A 193 -28.79 18.81 27.24
CA VAL A 193 -29.32 17.48 27.66
C VAL A 193 -30.54 17.58 28.57
N SER A 194 -30.97 18.77 29.01
CA SER A 194 -32.05 18.90 30.02
C SER A 194 -33.44 19.28 29.51
N ARG A 195 -33.72 19.32 28.19
CA ARG A 195 -35.09 19.59 27.70
C ARG A 195 -35.50 18.68 26.54
N GLY A 196 -35.82 17.43 26.88
CA GLY A 196 -36.66 16.59 26.01
C GLY A 196 -38.10 17.12 25.97
N PRO A 197 -38.78 17.15 24.80
CA PRO A 197 -40.15 17.62 24.69
C PRO A 197 -41.11 16.45 24.92
N TYR A 198 -41.51 16.20 26.17
CA TYR A 198 -42.83 15.68 26.58
C TYR A 198 -42.80 15.36 28.08
N ARG A 199 -43.60 16.05 28.89
CA ARG A 199 -44.08 15.52 30.18
C ARG A 199 -45.57 15.23 30.00
N PRO A 200 -46.03 13.98 30.05
CA PRO A 200 -47.45 13.72 30.22
C PRO A 200 -47.83 14.11 31.64
N HIS A 201 -48.80 15.02 31.78
CA HIS A 201 -49.50 15.21 33.04
C HIS A 201 -50.44 14.02 33.26
N THR A 202 -50.03 13.06 34.08
CA THR A 202 -50.96 12.09 34.67
C THR A 202 -50.79 12.10 36.19
N ARG A 203 -51.78 12.70 36.88
CA ARG A 203 -52.01 12.45 38.30
C ARG A 203 -52.37 10.97 38.48
N PRO A 204 -51.93 10.29 39.55
CA PRO A 204 -52.33 8.91 39.79
C PRO A 204 -53.77 8.88 40.28
N ALA A 205 -54.63 8.13 39.60
CA ALA A 205 -55.83 7.55 40.21
C ALA A 205 -55.43 6.19 40.82
N PRO A 206 -55.97 5.81 41.99
CA PRO A 206 -55.52 4.63 42.70
C PRO A 206 -56.05 3.36 42.04
N GLY A 207 -55.17 2.36 41.87
CA GLY A 207 -55.53 1.00 41.49
C GLY A 207 -55.31 0.67 40.03
N CYS A 208 -54.16 0.07 39.72
CA CYS A 208 -54.06 -1.17 38.93
C CYS A 208 -52.60 -1.59 38.77
N GLU A 209 -52.43 -2.89 38.58
CA GLU A 209 -51.25 -3.72 38.83
C GLU A 209 -49.98 -3.39 38.03
N VAL A 210 -48.86 -3.76 38.65
CA VAL A 210 -47.50 -3.72 38.12
C VAL A 210 -47.32 -4.90 37.16
N ALA A 211 -46.96 -4.63 35.91
CA ALA A 211 -46.43 -5.65 34.99
C ALA A 211 -45.20 -5.09 34.28
N GLY A 212 -44.03 -5.62 34.66
CA GLY A 212 -42.73 -5.25 34.11
C GLY A 212 -42.40 -5.97 32.81
N TRP A 213 -41.49 -5.38 32.04
CA TRP A 213 -40.72 -5.98 30.94
C TRP A 213 -39.41 -5.17 30.86
N ILE A 214 -38.28 -5.64 31.42
CA ILE A 214 -37.26 -6.54 30.86
C ILE A 214 -36.74 -6.11 29.47
N TRP A 215 -35.46 -5.72 29.48
CA TRP A 215 -34.58 -5.51 28.32
C TRP A 215 -34.25 -6.84 27.63
N ILE A 216 -34.12 -6.83 26.30
CA ILE A 216 -33.41 -7.88 25.55
C ILE A 216 -32.42 -7.19 24.58
N LEU A 217 -31.23 -7.80 24.53
CA LEU A 217 -30.03 -7.53 23.72
C LEU A 217 -30.29 -7.47 22.21
#